data_AF-A0A849SIE4-F1
#
_entry.id   AF-A0A849SIE4-F1
#
_cell.length_a   1.000
_cell.length_b   1.000
_cell.length_c   1.000
_cell.angle_alpha   90.00
_cell.angle_beta   90.00
_cell.angle_gamma   90.00
#
_symmetry.space_group_name_H-M   'P 1'
#
loop_
_entity.id
_entity.type
_entity.pdbx_description
1 polymer ?
#
loop_
_entity_poly.entity_id
_entity_poly.type
_entity_poly.pdbx_seq_one_letter_code
_entity_poly.pdbx_strand_id
1 'polypeptide(L)'
;MLTESLDFKAILAKAKELSTEIRAKAPPPESGGVSATESVIYFSLVRGTRGYIERLAHQINGSYESGYYDACAVMIRRLIETLIIEAYEAHGISATIKDTNGDFLYLRDLILAINNEASWTIGRNAKKSLDHLKLVGDKSAHSRRFNAQRQDIDKLTSDLRDVVQELSSLAKLK
;
A
#
# COMPACT_ATOMS: atom_id res chain seq x y z
N MET A 1 -6.78 -4.93 54.54
CA MET A 1 -6.78 -4.44 53.15
C MET A 1 -5.38 -4.65 52.60
N LEU A 2 -5.12 -5.79 51.96
CA LEU A 2 -3.83 -6.08 51.33
C LEU A 2 -4.02 -5.85 49.83
N THR A 3 -3.47 -4.73 49.33
CA THR A 3 -3.29 -4.53 47.90
C THR A 3 -2.14 -5.46 47.47
N GLU A 4 -2.47 -6.62 46.90
CA GLU A 4 -1.49 -7.42 46.17
C GLU A 4 -0.87 -6.53 45.09
N SER A 5 0.44 -6.29 45.19
CA SER A 5 1.17 -5.59 44.15
C SER A 5 1.18 -6.47 42.92
N LEU A 6 0.51 -6.02 41.85
CA LEU A 6 0.44 -6.73 40.59
C LEU A 6 1.86 -6.94 40.02
N ASP A 7 2.31 -8.20 39.92
CA ASP A 7 3.60 -8.52 39.32
C ASP A 7 3.51 -8.43 37.79
N PHE A 8 3.78 -7.22 37.29
CA PHE A 8 3.80 -6.91 35.86
C PHE A 8 4.76 -7.80 35.06
N LYS A 9 5.86 -8.29 35.67
CA LYS A 9 6.83 -9.14 34.96
C LYS A 9 6.26 -10.53 34.74
N ALA A 10 5.61 -11.10 35.74
CA ALA A 10 4.92 -12.38 35.63
C ALA A 10 3.76 -12.32 34.63
N ILE A 11 2.96 -11.23 34.66
CA ILE A 11 1.87 -11.03 33.69
C ILE A 11 2.41 -10.91 32.27
N LEU A 12 3.48 -10.14 32.06
CA LEU A 12 4.09 -9.99 30.74
C LEU A 12 4.65 -11.32 30.20
N ALA A 13 5.23 -12.15 31.07
CA ALA A 13 5.71 -13.48 30.71
C ALA A 13 4.56 -14.37 30.22
N LYS A 14 3.46 -14.46 30.99
CA LYS A 14 2.28 -15.23 30.59
C LYS A 14 1.62 -14.70 29.32
N ALA A 15 1.57 -13.37 29.13
CA ALA A 15 1.03 -12.77 27.91
C ALA A 15 1.86 -13.13 26.67
N LYS A 16 3.20 -13.19 26.80
CA LYS A 16 4.09 -13.64 25.72
C LYS A 16 3.90 -15.13 25.42
N GLU A 17 3.78 -15.96 26.43
CA GLU A 17 3.53 -17.41 26.30
C GLU A 17 2.21 -17.67 25.57
N LEU A 18 1.11 -17.05 26.02
CA LEU A 18 -0.19 -17.13 25.36
C LEU A 18 -0.14 -16.66 23.90
N SER A 19 0.50 -15.52 23.62
CA SER A 19 0.67 -15.00 22.25
C SER A 19 1.43 -15.99 21.36
N THR A 20 2.44 -16.66 21.92
CA THR A 20 3.25 -17.65 21.21
C THR A 20 2.44 -18.91 20.91
N GLU A 21 1.69 -19.43 21.88
CA GLU A 21 0.81 -20.58 21.69
C GLU A 21 -0.31 -20.32 20.67
N ILE A 22 -0.93 -19.14 20.72
CA ILE A 22 -1.96 -18.73 19.76
C ILE A 22 -1.36 -18.72 18.35
N ARG A 23 -0.19 -18.08 18.14
CA ARG A 23 0.48 -18.04 16.83
C ARG A 23 0.88 -19.43 16.33
N ALA A 24 1.31 -20.32 17.22
CA ALA A 24 1.66 -21.68 16.85
C ALA A 24 0.45 -22.52 16.41
N LYS A 25 -0.74 -22.27 17.00
CA LYS A 25 -1.97 -23.03 16.72
C LYS A 25 -2.87 -22.36 15.67
N ALA A 26 -2.73 -21.06 15.46
CA ALA A 26 -3.46 -20.26 14.48
C ALA A 26 -2.45 -19.54 13.57
N PRO A 27 -2.00 -20.19 12.48
CA PRO A 27 -1.14 -19.52 11.51
C PRO A 27 -1.87 -18.30 10.90
N PRO A 28 -1.14 -17.36 10.29
CA PRO A 28 -1.76 -16.26 9.56
C PRO A 28 -2.80 -16.79 8.55
N PRO A 29 -3.95 -16.10 8.40
CA PRO A 29 -5.00 -16.56 7.49
C PRO A 29 -4.51 -16.62 6.04
N GLU A 30 -4.94 -17.63 5.29
CA GLU A 30 -4.56 -17.83 3.88
C GLU A 30 -4.92 -16.64 2.99
N SER A 31 -6.02 -15.93 3.30
CA SER A 31 -6.46 -14.73 2.60
C SER A 31 -5.59 -13.49 2.85
N GLY A 32 -4.63 -13.57 3.79
CA GLY A 32 -3.92 -12.43 4.36
C GLY A 32 -4.67 -11.82 5.55
N GLY A 33 -3.92 -11.17 6.44
CA GLY A 33 -4.44 -10.50 7.63
C GLY A 33 -4.97 -9.09 7.35
N VAL A 34 -5.84 -8.60 8.23
CA VAL A 34 -6.24 -7.19 8.27
C VAL A 34 -5.22 -6.38 9.07
N SER A 35 -4.96 -5.15 8.63
CA SER A 35 -4.11 -4.21 9.36
C SER A 35 -4.79 -3.74 10.64
N ALA A 36 -4.02 -3.54 11.71
CA ALA A 36 -4.57 -3.08 12.99
C ALA A 36 -4.86 -1.57 12.99
N THR A 37 -4.10 -0.81 12.19
CA THR A 37 -4.24 0.63 12.01
C THR A 37 -4.32 1.00 10.53
N GLU A 38 -4.59 2.27 10.28
CA GLU A 38 -4.66 2.88 8.94
C GLU A 38 -3.65 4.04 8.86
N SER A 39 -2.42 3.78 9.31
CA SER A 39 -1.38 4.81 9.47
C SER A 39 -0.83 5.36 8.15
N VAL A 40 -0.94 4.58 7.06
CA VAL A 40 -0.38 4.94 5.75
C VAL A 40 -1.47 5.21 4.73
N ILE A 41 -2.46 4.33 4.64
CA ILE A 41 -3.61 4.47 3.74
C ILE A 41 -4.91 4.26 4.50
N TYR A 42 -5.84 5.20 4.39
CA TYR A 42 -7.17 5.04 4.95
C TYR A 42 -7.97 4.01 4.15
N PHE A 43 -8.47 2.99 4.82
CA PHE A 43 -9.23 1.93 4.18
C PHE A 43 -10.52 2.47 3.56
N SER A 44 -11.06 3.57 4.11
CA SER A 44 -12.20 4.28 3.54
C SER A 44 -12.00 4.71 2.08
N LEU A 45 -10.76 4.88 1.60
CA LEU A 45 -10.47 5.21 0.20
C LEU A 45 -10.72 4.03 -0.74
N VAL A 46 -10.56 2.79 -0.27
CA VAL A 46 -10.63 1.58 -1.11
C VAL A 46 -11.76 0.62 -0.71
N ARG A 47 -12.47 0.88 0.38
CA ARG A 47 -13.59 0.06 0.85
C ARG A 47 -14.70 -0.04 -0.20
N GLY A 48 -15.19 -1.24 -0.47
CA GLY A 48 -16.22 -1.52 -1.46
C GLY A 48 -15.72 -1.50 -2.90
N THR A 49 -14.39 -1.43 -3.10
CA THR A 49 -13.79 -1.56 -4.44
C THR A 49 -13.48 -3.03 -4.73
N ARG A 50 -12.42 -3.33 -5.48
CA ARG A 50 -12.04 -4.70 -5.79
C ARG A 50 -11.25 -5.31 -4.63
N GLY A 51 -11.52 -6.58 -4.32
CA GLY A 51 -10.94 -7.25 -3.15
C GLY A 51 -9.40 -7.35 -3.15
N TYR A 52 -8.72 -7.26 -4.30
CA TYR A 52 -7.25 -7.16 -4.31
C TYR A 52 -6.73 -5.75 -3.97
N ILE A 53 -7.49 -4.69 -4.25
CA ILE A 53 -7.15 -3.31 -3.87
C ILE A 53 -7.30 -3.15 -2.36
N GLU A 54 -8.38 -3.68 -1.79
CA GLU A 54 -8.58 -3.72 -0.34
C GLU A 54 -7.47 -4.50 0.38
N ARG A 55 -7.09 -5.65 -0.16
CA ARG A 55 -5.95 -6.43 0.36
C ARG A 55 -4.64 -5.67 0.29
N LEU A 56 -4.38 -4.93 -0.79
CA LEU A 56 -3.20 -4.07 -0.90
C LEU A 56 -3.16 -3.00 0.20
N ALA A 57 -4.29 -2.38 0.54
CA ALA A 57 -4.35 -1.40 1.62
C ALA A 57 -3.97 -2.02 2.98
N HIS A 58 -4.45 -3.24 3.27
CA HIS A 58 -4.04 -3.97 4.47
C HIS A 58 -2.56 -4.37 4.44
N GLN A 59 -2.03 -4.78 3.29
CA GLN A 59 -0.60 -5.10 3.15
C GLN A 59 0.29 -3.87 3.36
N ILE A 60 -0.11 -2.70 2.87
CA ILE A 60 0.60 -1.43 3.07
C ILE A 60 0.61 -1.08 4.57
N ASN A 61 -0.56 -1.02 5.21
CA ASN A 61 -0.64 -0.67 6.61
C ASN A 61 0.04 -1.71 7.52
N GLY A 62 -0.17 -3.01 7.28
CA GLY A 62 0.41 -4.08 8.08
C GLY A 62 1.94 -4.17 7.97
N SER A 63 2.51 -3.90 6.79
CA SER A 63 3.97 -3.83 6.63
C SER A 63 4.57 -2.62 7.33
N TYR A 64 3.89 -1.48 7.34
CA TYR A 64 4.28 -0.32 8.13
C TYR A 64 4.22 -0.59 9.65
N GLU A 65 3.12 -1.17 10.14
CA GLU A 65 2.93 -1.56 11.55
C GLU A 65 4.03 -2.50 12.04
N SER A 66 4.46 -3.41 11.16
CA SER A 66 5.49 -4.41 11.47
C SER A 66 6.92 -3.86 11.30
N GLY A 67 7.09 -2.61 10.88
CA GLY A 67 8.40 -1.98 10.65
C GLY A 67 9.10 -2.43 9.37
N TYR A 68 8.41 -3.10 8.44
CA TYR A 68 8.93 -3.55 7.16
C TYR A 68 8.77 -2.45 6.09
N TYR A 69 9.51 -1.35 6.26
CA TYR A 69 9.29 -0.14 5.45
C TYR A 69 9.61 -0.33 3.96
N ASP A 70 10.60 -1.13 3.58
CA ASP A 70 10.83 -1.45 2.17
C ASP A 70 9.67 -2.22 1.56
N ALA A 71 9.13 -3.20 2.29
CA ALA A 71 7.94 -3.93 1.87
C ALA A 71 6.73 -2.99 1.75
N CYS A 72 6.57 -2.05 2.69
CA CYS A 72 5.54 -1.03 2.63
C CYS A 72 5.65 -0.16 1.36
N ALA A 73 6.85 0.35 1.05
CA ALA A 73 7.08 1.13 -0.17
C ALA A 73 6.80 0.32 -1.45
N VAL A 74 7.16 -0.97 -1.48
CA VAL A 74 6.87 -1.86 -2.61
C VAL A 74 5.36 -2.14 -2.74
N MET A 75 4.63 -2.30 -1.65
CA MET A 75 3.17 -2.45 -1.70
C MET A 75 2.47 -1.16 -2.16
N ILE A 76 2.98 0.01 -1.76
CA ILE A 76 2.53 1.31 -2.29
C ILE A 76 2.75 1.36 -3.82
N ARG A 77 3.93 0.98 -4.30
CA ARG A 77 4.26 0.90 -5.73
C ARG A 77 3.25 0.03 -6.49
N ARG A 78 2.96 -1.16 -5.95
CA ARG A 78 1.99 -2.11 -6.54
C ARG A 78 0.56 -1.56 -6.55
N LEU A 79 0.15 -0.85 -5.50
CA LEU A 79 -1.17 -0.20 -5.46
C LEU A 79 -1.31 0.86 -6.55
N ILE A 80 -0.31 1.72 -6.73
CA ILE A 80 -0.34 2.78 -7.74
C ILE A 80 -0.39 2.16 -9.15
N GLU A 81 0.46 1.17 -9.42
CA GLU A 81 0.47 0.43 -10.68
C GLU A 81 -0.91 -0.18 -10.99
N THR A 82 -1.51 -0.83 -9.99
CA THR A 82 -2.86 -1.41 -10.08
C THR A 82 -3.88 -0.32 -10.40
N LEU A 83 -3.92 0.77 -9.66
CA LEU A 83 -4.92 1.84 -9.86
C LEU A 83 -4.78 2.56 -11.21
N ILE A 84 -3.56 2.71 -11.73
CA ILE A 84 -3.36 3.24 -13.09
C ILE A 84 -3.97 2.29 -14.13
N ILE A 85 -3.64 1.00 -14.06
CA ILE A 85 -4.19 -0.01 -14.98
C ILE A 85 -5.72 0.00 -14.95
N GLU A 86 -6.29 0.08 -13.75
CA GLU A 86 -7.73 0.14 -13.54
C GLU A 86 -8.40 1.36 -14.17
N ALA A 87 -7.74 2.52 -14.13
CA ALA A 87 -8.20 3.71 -14.82
C ALA A 87 -8.26 3.51 -16.35
N TYR A 88 -7.23 2.89 -16.93
CA TYR A 88 -7.20 2.58 -18.37
C TYR A 88 -8.24 1.52 -18.77
N GLU A 89 -8.41 0.48 -17.96
CA GLU A 89 -9.41 -0.56 -18.20
C GLU A 89 -10.84 -0.02 -18.09
N ALA A 90 -11.14 0.81 -17.09
CA ALA A 90 -12.44 1.45 -16.90
C ALA A 90 -12.85 2.39 -18.05
N HIS A 91 -11.89 2.83 -18.86
CA HIS A 91 -12.09 3.66 -20.04
C HIS A 91 -11.94 2.90 -21.36
N GLY A 92 -11.66 1.59 -21.32
CA GLY A 92 -11.55 0.77 -22.53
C GLY A 92 -10.31 1.07 -23.39
N ILE A 93 -9.27 1.68 -22.81
CA ILE A 93 -8.05 2.08 -23.52
C ILE A 93 -6.79 1.37 -23.00
N SER A 94 -6.94 0.26 -22.28
CA SER A 94 -5.81 -0.49 -21.70
C SER A 94 -4.82 -1.07 -22.72
N ALA A 95 -5.21 -1.19 -23.99
CA ALA A 95 -4.29 -1.58 -25.07
C ALA A 95 -3.15 -0.56 -25.29
N THR A 96 -3.33 0.71 -24.92
CA THR A 96 -2.30 1.76 -25.13
C THR A 96 -1.18 1.72 -24.10
N ILE A 97 -1.36 0.96 -23.01
CA ILE A 97 -0.39 0.80 -21.92
C ILE A 97 0.16 -0.63 -21.82
N LYS A 98 0.16 -1.34 -22.96
CA LYS A 98 0.74 -2.67 -23.10
C LYS A 98 1.94 -2.65 -24.03
N ASP A 99 2.89 -3.53 -23.78
CA ASP A 99 4.03 -3.76 -24.65
C ASP A 99 3.66 -4.63 -25.87
N THR A 100 4.64 -4.95 -26.71
CA THR A 100 4.44 -5.79 -27.90
C THR A 100 4.07 -7.23 -27.59
N ASN A 101 4.29 -7.70 -26.35
CA ASN A 101 3.93 -9.03 -25.89
C ASN A 101 2.51 -9.07 -25.31
N GLY A 102 1.86 -7.92 -25.11
CA GLY A 102 0.55 -7.79 -24.50
C GLY A 102 0.59 -7.65 -22.98
N ASP A 103 1.78 -7.50 -22.40
CA ASP A 103 1.99 -7.28 -20.97
C ASP A 103 1.86 -5.79 -20.64
N PHE A 104 1.37 -5.47 -19.45
CA PHE A 104 1.30 -4.08 -19.00
C PHE A 104 2.70 -3.49 -18.81
N LEU A 105 2.84 -2.21 -19.17
CA LEU A 105 4.09 -1.47 -18.98
C LEU A 105 4.48 -1.38 -17.50
N TYR A 106 5.78 -1.17 -17.23
CA TYR A 106 6.26 -0.92 -15.87
C TYR A 106 5.81 0.45 -15.35
N LEU A 107 5.73 0.60 -14.02
CA LEU A 107 5.24 1.81 -13.36
C LEU A 107 5.80 3.14 -13.92
N ARG A 108 7.07 3.21 -14.30
CA ARG A 108 7.64 4.43 -14.92
C ARG A 108 6.86 4.84 -16.16
N ASP A 109 6.64 3.89 -17.05
CA ASP A 109 6.03 4.15 -18.35
C ASP A 109 4.50 4.28 -18.22
N LEU A 110 3.90 3.62 -17.22
CA LEU A 110 2.50 3.85 -16.81
C LEU A 110 2.28 5.26 -16.27
N ILE A 111 3.18 5.79 -15.44
CA ILE A 111 3.10 7.18 -14.95
C ILE A 111 3.24 8.16 -16.10
N LEU A 112 4.13 7.90 -17.06
CA LEU A 112 4.23 8.72 -18.26
C LEU A 112 2.92 8.70 -19.07
N ALA A 113 2.33 7.51 -19.25
CA ALA A 113 1.08 7.36 -19.98
C ALA A 113 -0.07 8.14 -19.32
N ILE A 114 -0.33 7.90 -18.02
CA ILE A 114 -1.48 8.52 -17.34
C ILE A 114 -1.38 10.06 -17.27
N ASN A 115 -0.16 10.59 -17.19
CA ASN A 115 0.10 12.03 -17.15
C ASN A 115 -0.12 12.74 -18.50
N ASN A 116 -0.06 12.00 -19.61
CA ASN A 116 -0.18 12.49 -20.98
C ASN A 116 -1.46 12.02 -21.70
N GLU A 117 -2.30 11.22 -21.03
CA GLU A 117 -3.57 10.76 -21.59
C GLU A 117 -4.52 11.94 -21.81
N ALA A 118 -5.13 11.99 -23.00
CA ALA A 118 -6.02 13.07 -23.41
C ALA A 118 -7.47 12.84 -22.95
N SER A 119 -7.83 11.59 -22.66
CA SER A 119 -9.19 11.17 -22.31
C SER A 119 -9.64 11.63 -20.91
N TRP A 120 -8.69 12.05 -20.06
CA TRP A 120 -8.96 12.58 -18.73
C TRP A 120 -7.95 13.65 -18.34
N THR A 121 -8.19 14.32 -17.22
CA THR A 121 -7.22 15.21 -16.60
C THR A 121 -6.87 14.69 -15.22
N ILE A 122 -5.58 14.59 -14.95
CA ILE A 122 -5.06 14.32 -13.61
C ILE A 122 -4.53 15.63 -13.00
N GLY A 123 -4.87 15.84 -11.73
CA GLY A 123 -4.59 17.02 -10.93
C GLY A 123 -3.09 17.23 -10.72
N ARG A 124 -2.69 18.50 -10.61
CA ARG A 124 -1.28 18.88 -10.48
C ARG A 124 -0.58 18.26 -9.27
N ASN A 125 -1.32 18.01 -8.19
CA ASN A 125 -0.75 17.37 -7.00
C ASN A 125 -0.47 15.89 -7.26
N ALA A 126 -1.46 15.11 -7.73
CA ALA A 126 -1.25 13.71 -8.05
C ALA A 126 -0.14 13.50 -9.09
N LYS A 127 -0.04 14.35 -10.13
CA LYS A 127 1.08 14.32 -11.08
C LYS A 127 2.44 14.34 -10.38
N LYS A 128 2.63 15.24 -9.41
CA LYS A 128 3.88 15.39 -8.66
C LYS A 128 4.09 14.24 -7.66
N SER A 129 3.03 13.84 -6.99
CA SER A 129 3.04 12.78 -5.97
C SER A 129 3.41 11.41 -6.57
N LEU A 130 2.98 11.11 -7.80
CA LEU A 130 3.32 9.88 -8.52
C LEU A 130 4.85 9.66 -8.63
N ASP A 131 5.61 10.71 -8.97
CA ASP A 131 7.06 10.62 -9.10
C ASP A 131 7.75 10.36 -7.76
N HIS A 132 7.26 10.98 -6.68
CA HIS A 132 7.81 10.79 -5.34
C HIS A 132 7.54 9.38 -4.81
N LEU A 133 6.30 8.90 -4.95
CA LEU A 133 5.91 7.54 -4.56
C LEU A 133 6.72 6.49 -5.33
N LYS A 134 6.89 6.68 -6.65
CA LYS A 134 7.74 5.82 -7.48
C LYS A 134 9.19 5.83 -7.00
N LEU A 135 9.76 7.01 -6.70
CA LEU A 135 11.17 7.13 -6.31
C LEU A 135 11.51 6.28 -5.07
N VAL A 136 10.67 6.35 -4.03
CA VAL A 136 10.90 5.56 -2.81
C VAL A 136 10.65 4.08 -3.08
N GLY A 137 9.58 3.73 -3.79
CA GLY A 137 9.27 2.35 -4.18
C GLY A 137 10.38 1.68 -4.97
N ASP A 138 10.95 2.36 -5.97
CA ASP A 138 12.05 1.81 -6.79
C ASP A 138 13.34 1.65 -5.99
N LYS A 139 13.65 2.59 -5.09
CA LYS A 139 14.80 2.46 -4.19
C LYS A 139 14.64 1.24 -3.27
N SER A 140 13.48 1.09 -2.63
CA SER A 140 13.18 -0.06 -1.78
C SER A 140 13.18 -1.40 -2.52
N ALA A 141 12.78 -1.41 -3.79
CA ALA A 141 12.74 -2.65 -4.59
C ALA A 141 14.13 -3.07 -5.11
N HIS A 142 15.00 -2.12 -5.46
CA HIS A 142 16.15 -2.41 -6.33
C HIS A 142 17.49 -1.91 -5.80
N SER A 143 17.51 -0.95 -4.87
CA SER A 143 18.78 -0.41 -4.37
C SER A 143 19.33 -1.26 -3.24
N ARG A 144 20.46 -1.93 -3.49
CA ARG A 144 21.17 -2.76 -2.52
C ARG A 144 21.62 -2.04 -1.24
N ARG A 145 21.69 -0.70 -1.25
CA ARG A 145 22.20 0.12 -0.14
C ARG A 145 21.14 1.03 0.48
N PHE A 146 19.93 1.01 -0.06
CA PHE A 146 18.82 1.79 0.49
C PHE A 146 17.92 0.84 1.27
N ASN A 147 17.67 1.18 2.53
CA ASN A 147 16.61 0.57 3.33
C ASN A 147 15.70 1.71 3.75
N ALA A 148 14.43 1.65 3.39
CA ALA A 148 13.46 2.65 3.80
C ALA A 148 13.35 2.68 5.32
N GLN A 149 13.18 3.89 5.84
CA GLN A 149 12.90 4.12 7.25
C GLN A 149 11.46 4.61 7.41
N ARG A 150 10.97 4.60 8.66
CA ARG A 150 9.62 5.08 8.99
C ARG A 150 9.32 6.45 8.40
N GLN A 151 10.26 7.38 8.53
CA GLN A 151 10.10 8.75 8.04
C GLN A 151 10.01 8.85 6.52
N ASP A 152 10.60 7.90 5.79
CA ASP A 152 10.45 7.86 4.33
C ASP A 152 9.00 7.53 3.97
N ILE A 153 8.35 6.60 4.69
CA ILE A 153 6.94 6.26 4.47
C ILE A 153 6.02 7.37 4.99
N ASP A 154 6.30 7.95 6.16
CA ASP A 154 5.48 9.01 6.75
C ASP A 154 5.33 10.21 5.78
N LYS A 155 6.42 10.55 5.08
CA LYS A 155 6.45 11.64 4.07
C LYS A 155 5.63 11.32 2.81
N LEU A 156 5.32 10.05 2.55
CA LEU A 156 4.51 9.64 1.40
C LEU A 156 3.00 9.66 1.67
N THR A 157 2.57 9.77 2.93
CA THR A 157 1.15 9.58 3.29
C THR A 157 0.21 10.61 2.64
N SER A 158 0.61 11.87 2.54
CA SER A 158 -0.16 12.90 1.85
C SER A 158 -0.22 12.66 0.34
N ASP A 159 0.92 12.30 -0.26
CA ASP A 159 1.03 11.97 -1.68
C ASP A 159 0.16 10.76 -2.04
N LEU A 160 0.16 9.74 -1.17
CA LEU A 160 -0.63 8.55 -1.35
C LEU A 160 -2.13 8.85 -1.26
N ARG A 161 -2.55 9.72 -0.34
CA ARG A 161 -3.96 10.14 -0.23
C ARG A 161 -4.44 10.79 -1.52
N ASP A 162 -3.68 11.77 -2.04
CA ASP A 162 -4.03 12.51 -3.26
C ASP A 162 -4.13 11.55 -4.46
N VAL A 163 -3.11 10.69 -4.63
CA VAL A 163 -3.05 9.74 -5.76
C VAL A 163 -4.13 8.67 -5.66
N VAL A 164 -4.33 8.03 -4.50
CA VAL A 164 -5.33 6.96 -4.38
C VAL A 164 -6.73 7.49 -4.61
N GLN A 165 -7.07 8.66 -4.07
CA GLN A 165 -8.39 9.24 -4.26
C GLN A 165 -8.66 9.61 -5.71
N GLU A 166 -7.69 10.25 -6.37
CA GLU A 166 -7.81 10.63 -7.77
C GLU A 166 -7.86 9.43 -8.71
N LEU A 167 -6.96 8.46 -8.56
CA LEU A 167 -6.95 7.27 -9.40
C LEU A 167 -8.17 6.36 -9.16
N SER A 168 -8.69 6.28 -7.93
CA SER A 168 -9.93 5.52 -7.66
C SER A 168 -11.14 6.13 -8.37
N SER A 169 -11.21 7.47 -8.42
CA SER A 169 -12.24 8.19 -9.17
C SER A 169 -12.10 7.93 -10.68
N LEU A 170 -10.89 8.06 -11.24
CA LEU A 170 -10.63 7.74 -12.65
C LEU A 170 -10.93 6.27 -12.99
N ALA A 171 -10.64 5.35 -12.08
CA ALA A 171 -10.95 3.92 -12.24
C ALA A 171 -12.44 3.59 -12.06
N LYS A 172 -13.31 4.57 -11.81
CA LYS A 172 -14.75 4.39 -11.56
C LYS A 172 -15.02 3.38 -10.44
N LEU A 173 -14.13 3.37 -9.45
CA LEU A 173 -14.21 2.52 -8.27
C LEU A 173 -15.07 3.13 -7.18
N LYS A 174 -15.16 4.47 -7.16
CA LYS A 174 -15.92 5.28 -6.22
C LYS A 174 -16.41 6.57 -6.87
#